data_AF-A0A831PQK4-F1
#
_entry.id   AF-A0A831PQK4-F1
#
_cell.length_a   1.000
_cell.length_b   1.000
_cell.length_c   1.000
_cell.angle_alpha   90.00
_cell.angle_beta   90.00
_cell.angle_gamma   90.00
#
_symmetry.space_group_name_H-M   'P 1'
#
loop_
_entity.id
_entity.type
_entity.pdbx_description
1 polymer ?
#
loop_
_entity_poly.entity_id
_entity_poly.type
_entity_poly.pdbx_seq_one_letter_code
_entity_poly.pdbx_strand_id
1 'polypeptide(L)'
;MFEDEYHIDRGHVPYDYLSNGQRKRFWTWAEDENTRFMNYSVIYKHNFAEPGHEIEAGFLYTKGGEDELFPFTDSSAVRNSVDETHLIVDEIVSDLNIDYVKPLRSGRVELGTKAQWRKIPISYKINPGQNSVLDPNLGDWSEYNEDILAFYGNYIFESKVVDVEAGLRFEQTTVKYDIDPANIYYTKNEAYDYFSFFPNVRLTWKLNDRNKLSAFVNRRVDRPGEFELRPFPKYDDPEILKTGNPYLRPQFTTTFELAYKTRWEDGSAYLSGFYRKTTDIFS
;
A
#
# COMPACT_ATOMS: atom_id res chain seq x y z
N MET A 1 4.69 1.49 -20.73
CA MET A 1 3.69 0.41 -20.76
C MET A 1 2.32 1.05 -20.61
N PHE A 2 1.32 0.58 -21.33
CA PHE A 2 -0.06 1.06 -21.23
C PHE A 2 -1.00 -0.14 -21.17
N GLU A 3 -2.01 -0.04 -20.32
CA GLU A 3 -3.04 -1.05 -20.09
C GLU A 3 -4.38 -0.34 -19.87
N ASP A 4 -5.45 -0.94 -20.38
CA ASP A 4 -6.83 -0.49 -20.26
C ASP A 4 -7.69 -1.76 -20.16
N GLU A 5 -8.32 -1.94 -19.00
CA GLU A 5 -9.15 -3.10 -18.70
C GLU A 5 -10.56 -2.64 -18.36
N TYR A 6 -11.54 -3.30 -18.97
CA TYR A 6 -12.95 -3.03 -18.78
C TYR A 6 -13.67 -4.32 -18.42
N HIS A 7 -14.45 -4.30 -17.34
CA HIS A 7 -15.27 -5.42 -16.95
C HIS A 7 -16.61 -4.97 -16.37
N ILE A 8 -17.58 -5.88 -16.43
CA ILE A 8 -18.91 -5.67 -15.86
C ILE A 8 -19.26 -6.89 -15.02
N ASP A 9 -19.48 -6.67 -13.73
CA ASP A 9 -19.98 -7.66 -12.82
C ASP A 9 -21.44 -7.39 -12.44
N ARG A 10 -22.16 -8.46 -12.14
CA ARG A 10 -23.59 -8.40 -11.81
C ARG A 10 -23.92 -9.38 -10.70
N GLY A 11 -24.69 -8.93 -9.73
CA GLY A 11 -25.13 -9.77 -8.61
C GLY A 11 -26.61 -9.63 -8.32
N HIS A 12 -27.24 -10.75 -7.97
CA HIS A 12 -28.61 -10.81 -7.46
C HIS A 12 -28.60 -11.46 -6.09
N VAL A 13 -29.07 -10.73 -5.07
CA VAL A 13 -29.09 -11.19 -3.67
C VAL A 13 -30.54 -11.28 -3.20
N PRO A 14 -31.16 -12.48 -3.27
CA PRO A 14 -32.49 -12.70 -2.69
C PRO A 14 -32.39 -12.91 -1.19
N TYR A 15 -33.18 -12.14 -0.45
CA TYR A 15 -33.43 -12.38 0.97
C TYR A 15 -34.71 -13.20 1.14
N ASP A 16 -34.81 -13.86 2.30
CA ASP A 16 -35.85 -14.83 2.64
C ASP A 16 -37.27 -14.48 2.20
N TYR A 17 -38.10 -15.51 2.08
CA TYR A 17 -39.52 -15.36 1.82
C TYR A 17 -40.29 -15.15 3.13
N LEU A 18 -41.33 -14.32 3.07
CA LEU A 18 -42.36 -14.27 4.09
C LEU A 18 -43.09 -15.63 4.14
N SER A 19 -43.79 -15.90 5.25
CA SER A 19 -44.55 -17.15 5.42
C SER A 19 -45.63 -17.37 4.36
N ASN A 20 -46.04 -16.31 3.64
CA ASN A 20 -46.98 -16.35 2.52
C ASN A 20 -46.31 -16.63 1.16
N GLY A 21 -45.00 -16.91 1.12
CA GLY A 21 -44.23 -17.17 -0.09
C GLY A 21 -43.82 -15.94 -0.90
N GLN A 22 -44.13 -14.72 -0.45
CA GLN A 22 -43.67 -13.48 -1.08
C GLN A 22 -42.22 -13.18 -0.68
N ARG A 23 -41.41 -12.68 -1.63
CA ARG A 23 -40.03 -12.30 -1.36
C ARG A 23 -39.97 -11.07 -0.46
N LYS A 24 -39.21 -11.15 0.64
CA LYS A 24 -39.13 -10.06 1.63
C LYS A 24 -38.32 -8.87 1.13
N ARG A 25 -37.17 -9.14 0.50
CA ARG A 25 -36.25 -8.15 -0.08
C ARG A 25 -35.50 -8.78 -1.26
N PHE A 26 -35.24 -7.99 -2.28
CA PHE A 26 -34.42 -8.38 -3.42
C PHE A 26 -33.47 -7.24 -3.74
N TRP A 27 -32.18 -7.54 -3.71
CA TRP A 27 -31.15 -6.59 -4.08
C TRP A 27 -30.50 -7.02 -5.39
N THR A 28 -30.35 -6.10 -6.32
CA THR A 28 -29.59 -6.31 -7.55
C THR A 28 -28.54 -5.23 -7.68
N TRP A 29 -27.34 -5.59 -8.10
CA TRP A 29 -26.27 -4.63 -8.36
C TRP A 29 -25.54 -4.98 -9.65
N ALA A 30 -24.92 -3.96 -10.23
CA ALA A 30 -23.88 -4.13 -11.24
C ALA A 30 -22.68 -3.26 -10.86
N GLU A 31 -21.49 -3.70 -11.26
CA GLU A 31 -20.24 -2.94 -11.17
C GLU A 31 -19.74 -2.80 -12.60
N ASP A 32 -19.65 -1.57 -13.08
CA ASP A 32 -19.14 -1.21 -14.40
C ASP A 32 -17.83 -0.46 -14.16
N GLU A 33 -16.72 -1.17 -14.32
CA GLU A 33 -15.39 -0.68 -13.93
C GLU A 33 -14.45 -0.63 -15.14
N ASN A 34 -13.84 0.54 -15.35
CA ASN A 34 -12.77 0.73 -16.30
C ASN A 34 -11.49 1.17 -15.58
N THR A 35 -10.46 0.33 -15.59
CA THR A 35 -9.14 0.67 -15.05
C THR A 35 -8.15 0.98 -16.17
N ARG A 36 -7.36 2.02 -15.98
CA ARG A 36 -6.33 2.47 -16.92
C ARG A 36 -5.01 2.62 -16.22
N PHE A 37 -3.94 2.23 -16.89
CA PHE A 37 -2.62 2.32 -16.32
C PHE A 37 -1.58 2.67 -17.37
N MET A 38 -0.69 3.61 -17.02
CA MET A 38 0.37 4.07 -17.90
C MET A 38 1.66 4.26 -17.11
N ASN A 39 2.75 3.65 -17.59
CA ASN A 39 4.08 3.78 -17.03
C ASN A 39 5.08 4.30 -18.04
N TYR A 40 5.84 5.30 -17.64
CA TYR A 40 7.05 5.77 -18.31
C TYR A 40 8.23 5.60 -17.37
N SER A 41 9.27 4.88 -17.81
CA SER A 41 10.49 4.72 -17.05
C SER A 41 11.70 5.14 -17.87
N VAL A 42 12.62 5.84 -17.21
CA VAL A 42 13.94 6.19 -17.74
C VAL A 42 14.96 5.70 -16.74
N ILE A 43 15.90 4.87 -17.20
CA ILE A 43 16.96 4.35 -16.37
C ILE A 43 18.28 4.68 -17.05
N TYR A 44 19.17 5.33 -16.32
CA TYR A 44 20.55 5.57 -16.72
C TYR A 44 21.47 4.78 -15.81
N LYS A 45 22.34 3.97 -16.40
CA LYS A 45 23.35 3.20 -15.68
C LYS A 45 24.74 3.53 -16.21
N HIS A 46 25.63 3.91 -15.32
CA HIS A 46 27.04 4.10 -15.61
C HIS A 46 27.88 3.07 -14.86
N ASN A 47 28.64 2.29 -15.62
CA ASN A 47 29.60 1.34 -15.06
C ASN A 47 30.99 1.99 -15.08
N PHE A 48 31.65 2.00 -13.93
CA PHE A 48 33.03 2.46 -13.82
C PHE A 48 34.00 1.36 -14.28
N ALA A 49 35.30 1.70 -14.34
CA ALA A 49 36.33 0.75 -14.77
C ALA A 49 36.48 -0.47 -13.83
N GLU A 50 36.15 -0.30 -12.54
CA GLU A 50 36.19 -1.36 -11.54
C GLU A 50 34.96 -2.29 -11.71
N PRO A 51 35.14 -3.62 -11.82
CA PRO A 51 34.02 -4.55 -11.97
C PRO A 51 33.01 -4.47 -10.81
N GLY A 52 31.74 -4.22 -11.13
CA GLY A 52 30.65 -4.09 -10.14
C GLY A 52 30.55 -2.71 -9.49
N HIS A 53 31.40 -1.75 -9.88
CA HIS A 53 31.29 -0.35 -9.48
C HIS A 53 30.37 0.36 -10.46
N GLU A 54 29.23 0.82 -9.98
CA GLU A 54 28.18 1.40 -10.82
C GLU A 54 27.40 2.51 -10.09
N ILE A 55 26.83 3.40 -10.89
CA ILE A 55 25.79 4.32 -10.46
C ILE A 55 24.60 4.17 -11.41
N GLU A 56 23.41 4.07 -10.83
CA GLU A 56 22.15 3.99 -11.54
C GLU A 56 21.25 5.15 -11.09
N ALA A 57 20.59 5.79 -12.05
CA ALA A 57 19.56 6.78 -11.79
C ALA A 57 18.30 6.37 -12.55
N GLY A 58 17.20 6.19 -11.81
CA GLY A 58 15.90 5.82 -12.33
C GLY A 58 14.89 6.95 -12.11
N PHE A 59 14.06 7.17 -13.11
CA PHE A 59 12.82 7.93 -13.00
C PHE A 59 11.67 7.04 -13.46
N LEU A 60 10.62 6.93 -12.66
CA LEU A 60 9.38 6.25 -12.98
C LEU A 60 8.23 7.22 -12.82
N TYR A 61 7.42 7.35 -13.87
CA TYR A 61 6.15 8.05 -13.84
C TYR A 61 5.04 7.05 -14.11
N THR A 62 4.09 6.99 -13.19
CA THR A 62 2.92 6.13 -13.24
C THR A 62 1.68 7.00 -13.25
N LYS A 63 0.77 6.74 -14.19
CA LYS A 63 -0.59 7.28 -14.15
C LYS A 63 -1.58 6.13 -14.16
N GLY A 64 -2.30 5.96 -13.05
CA GLY A 64 -3.46 5.08 -12.93
C GLY A 64 -4.76 5.86 -13.06
N GLY A 65 -5.84 5.16 -13.42
CA GLY A 65 -7.19 5.68 -13.37
C GLY A 65 -8.20 4.56 -13.16
N GLU A 66 -9.27 4.87 -12.46
CA GLU A 66 -10.39 3.98 -12.16
C GLU A 66 -11.67 4.78 -12.41
N ASP A 67 -12.58 4.21 -13.17
CA ASP A 67 -13.92 4.73 -13.42
C ASP A 67 -14.89 3.60 -13.05
N GLU A 68 -15.43 3.67 -11.84
CA GLU A 68 -16.23 2.61 -11.21
C GLU A 68 -17.66 3.12 -10.98
N LEU A 69 -18.59 2.62 -11.78
CA LEU A 69 -20.02 2.92 -11.69
C LEU A 69 -20.76 1.72 -11.08
N PHE A 70 -21.48 1.98 -9.99
CA PHE A 70 -22.17 0.95 -9.22
C PHE A 70 -23.67 1.24 -9.08
N PRO A 71 -24.49 0.88 -10.08
CA PRO A 71 -25.94 0.96 -9.97
C PRO A 71 -26.49 -0.24 -9.19
N PHE A 72 -27.43 0.02 -8.29
CA PHE A 72 -28.12 -1.03 -7.55
C PHE A 72 -29.59 -0.73 -7.32
N THR A 73 -30.35 -1.76 -6.95
CA THR A 73 -31.78 -1.66 -6.67
C THR A 73 -32.10 -2.45 -5.42
N ASP A 74 -32.79 -1.82 -4.47
CA ASP A 74 -33.28 -2.45 -3.25
C ASP A 74 -34.81 -2.49 -3.27
N SER A 75 -35.38 -3.67 -3.50
CA SER A 75 -36.82 -3.90 -3.60
C SER A 75 -37.34 -4.70 -2.41
N SER A 76 -38.13 -4.08 -1.56
CA SER A 76 -38.84 -4.63 -0.40
C SER A 76 -40.19 -3.93 -0.20
N ALA A 77 -40.97 -4.35 0.80
CA ALA A 77 -42.22 -3.68 1.15
C ALA A 77 -42.02 -2.24 1.69
N VAL A 78 -40.80 -1.90 2.13
CA VAL A 78 -40.48 -0.63 2.81
C VAL A 78 -39.57 0.26 1.98
N ARG A 79 -38.78 -0.34 1.08
CA ARG A 79 -37.83 0.33 0.20
C ARG A 79 -38.00 -0.17 -1.23
N ASN A 80 -38.10 0.75 -2.17
CA ASN A 80 -38.06 0.45 -3.59
C ASN A 80 -37.25 1.56 -4.27
N SER A 81 -35.92 1.44 -4.19
CA SER A 81 -34.98 2.45 -4.68
C SER A 81 -34.17 1.90 -5.84
N VAL A 82 -33.89 2.77 -6.81
CA VAL A 82 -32.87 2.57 -7.85
C VAL A 82 -31.82 3.62 -7.57
N ASP A 83 -30.66 3.15 -7.15
CA ASP A 83 -29.57 3.95 -6.61
C ASP A 83 -28.33 3.77 -7.48
N GLU A 84 -27.44 4.75 -7.44
CA GLU A 84 -26.18 4.70 -8.17
C GLU A 84 -25.09 5.45 -7.40
N THR A 85 -23.93 4.83 -7.29
CA THR A 85 -22.69 5.50 -6.90
C THR A 85 -21.70 5.46 -8.05
N HIS A 86 -20.94 6.53 -8.23
CA HIS A 86 -19.94 6.62 -9.28
C HIS A 86 -18.66 7.21 -8.70
N LEU A 87 -17.57 6.49 -8.86
CA LEU A 87 -16.26 6.81 -8.36
C LEU A 87 -15.32 7.00 -9.56
N ILE A 88 -14.62 8.14 -9.59
CA ILE A 88 -13.55 8.38 -10.56
C ILE A 88 -12.28 8.66 -9.77
N VAL A 89 -11.27 7.83 -9.95
CA VAL A 89 -9.95 7.97 -9.35
C VAL A 89 -8.95 8.25 -10.46
N ASP A 90 -8.12 9.27 -10.30
CA ASP A 90 -6.87 9.40 -11.04
C ASP A 90 -5.73 9.22 -10.04
N GLU A 91 -4.74 8.40 -10.35
CA GLU A 91 -3.53 8.25 -9.54
C GLU A 91 -2.32 8.68 -10.34
N ILE A 92 -1.47 9.53 -9.76
CA ILE A 92 -0.21 9.95 -10.36
C ILE A 92 0.90 9.70 -9.36
N VAL A 93 1.90 8.90 -9.76
CA VAL A 93 3.10 8.64 -8.97
C VAL A 93 4.32 9.02 -9.78
N SER A 94 5.21 9.80 -9.17
CA SER A 94 6.53 10.13 -9.73
C SER A 94 7.59 9.69 -8.74
N ASP A 95 8.40 8.72 -9.13
CA ASP A 95 9.53 8.19 -8.36
C ASP A 95 10.85 8.58 -9.02
N LEU A 96 11.80 9.04 -8.20
CA LEU A 96 13.19 9.24 -8.56
C LEU A 96 14.04 8.38 -7.61
N ASN A 97 14.95 7.59 -8.17
CA ASN A 97 15.91 6.81 -7.41
C ASN A 97 17.32 7.03 -7.96
N ILE A 98 18.31 7.13 -7.07
CA ILE A 98 19.72 7.16 -7.43
C ILE A 98 20.44 6.19 -6.52
N ASP A 99 21.14 5.23 -7.11
CA ASP A 99 21.80 4.11 -6.45
C ASP A 99 23.27 4.06 -6.87
N TYR A 100 24.16 3.96 -5.90
CA TYR A 100 25.61 3.87 -6.09
C TYR A 100 26.14 2.62 -5.41
N VAL A 101 26.83 1.77 -6.17
CA VAL A 101 27.45 0.55 -5.67
C VAL A 101 28.96 0.64 -5.85
N LYS A 102 29.69 0.43 -4.76
CA LYS A 102 31.15 0.36 -4.75
C LYS A 102 31.64 -0.97 -4.17
N PRO A 103 32.23 -1.85 -4.99
CA PRO A 103 32.96 -3.01 -4.53
C PRO A 103 34.14 -2.60 -3.63
N LEU A 104 34.36 -3.38 -2.59
CA LEU A 104 35.50 -3.29 -1.69
C LEU A 104 36.23 -4.63 -1.70
N ARG A 105 37.44 -4.67 -1.13
CA ARG A 105 38.25 -5.90 -1.07
C ARG A 105 37.51 -7.11 -0.45
N SER A 106 36.61 -6.86 0.49
CA SER A 106 35.89 -7.91 1.24
C SER A 106 34.39 -7.63 1.32
N GLY A 107 33.80 -7.10 0.26
CA GLY A 107 32.38 -6.77 0.25
C GLY A 107 32.03 -5.62 -0.69
N ARG A 108 31.02 -4.84 -0.32
CA ARG A 108 30.62 -3.63 -1.07
C ARG A 108 29.89 -2.63 -0.17
N VAL A 109 29.92 -1.38 -0.59
CA VAL A 109 29.06 -0.31 -0.07
C VAL A 109 28.01 -0.01 -1.12
N GLU A 110 26.78 0.18 -0.66
CA GLU A 110 25.66 0.64 -1.47
C GLU A 110 25.16 1.94 -0.83
N LEU A 111 24.96 2.98 -1.61
CA LEU A 111 24.37 4.24 -1.17
C LEU A 111 23.24 4.58 -2.11
N GLY A 112 22.18 5.19 -1.62
CA GLY A 112 21.15 5.69 -2.51
C GLY A 112 20.20 6.68 -1.89
N THR A 113 19.36 7.23 -2.75
CA THR A 113 18.29 8.13 -2.38
C THR A 113 17.05 7.81 -3.20
N LYS A 114 15.89 8.01 -2.57
CA LYS A 114 14.59 7.91 -3.20
C LYS A 114 13.81 9.20 -2.93
N ALA A 115 13.18 9.75 -3.96
CA ALA A 115 12.13 10.74 -3.83
C ALA A 115 10.86 10.21 -4.51
N GLN A 116 9.71 10.38 -3.87
CA GLN A 116 8.40 10.01 -4.41
C GLN A 116 7.44 11.16 -4.19
N TRP A 117 6.64 11.44 -5.21
CA TRP A 117 5.47 12.30 -5.13
C TRP A 117 4.28 11.51 -5.66
N ARG A 118 3.27 11.32 -4.83
CA ARG A 118 2.06 10.57 -5.14
C ARG A 118 0.86 11.46 -4.92
N LYS A 119 -0.04 11.49 -5.90
CA LYS A 119 -1.27 12.28 -5.87
C LYS A 119 -2.44 11.43 -6.35
N ILE A 120 -3.53 11.42 -5.60
CA ILE A 120 -4.76 10.68 -5.92
C ILE A 120 -5.96 11.61 -5.72
N PRO A 121 -6.34 12.44 -6.72
CA PRO A 121 -7.65 13.06 -6.74
C PRO A 121 -8.74 12.02 -7.00
N ILE A 122 -9.85 12.16 -6.28
CA ILE A 122 -11.00 11.28 -6.37
C ILE A 122 -12.25 12.15 -6.49
N SER A 123 -13.12 11.79 -7.43
CA SER A 123 -14.46 12.36 -7.55
C SER A 123 -15.49 11.30 -7.19
N TYR A 124 -16.51 11.74 -6.46
CA TYR A 124 -17.61 10.92 -6.01
C TYR A 124 -18.92 11.48 -6.52
N LYS A 125 -19.84 10.58 -6.88
CA LYS A 125 -21.21 10.97 -7.17
C LYS A 125 -22.16 9.93 -6.58
N ILE A 126 -23.20 10.43 -5.93
CA ILE A 126 -24.26 9.63 -5.32
C ILE A 126 -25.58 10.10 -5.91
N ASN A 127 -26.29 9.20 -6.59
CA ASN A 127 -27.62 9.46 -7.13
C ASN A 127 -28.64 8.58 -6.38
N PRO A 128 -29.21 9.08 -5.26
CA PRO A 128 -30.19 8.32 -4.49
C PRO A 128 -31.54 8.24 -5.23
N GLY A 129 -32.11 7.04 -5.25
CA GLY A 129 -33.49 6.78 -5.68
C GLY A 129 -34.54 7.16 -4.63
N GLN A 130 -35.80 6.83 -4.92
CA GLN A 130 -36.88 7.03 -3.95
C GLN A 130 -36.71 6.11 -2.73
N ASN A 131 -36.76 6.69 -1.53
CA ASN A 131 -36.54 5.97 -0.25
C ASN A 131 -35.15 5.31 -0.13
N SER A 132 -34.15 5.87 -0.80
CA SER A 132 -32.75 5.43 -0.73
C SER A 132 -32.18 5.45 0.69
N VAL A 133 -31.16 4.62 0.92
CA VAL A 133 -30.27 4.69 2.10
C VAL A 133 -29.03 5.53 1.90
N LEU A 134 -28.76 5.91 0.65
CA LEU A 134 -27.59 6.71 0.33
C LEU A 134 -27.75 8.10 0.94
N ASP A 135 -26.72 8.56 1.64
CA ASP A 135 -26.63 9.94 2.09
C ASP A 135 -25.93 10.76 1.00
N PRO A 136 -26.62 11.72 0.36
CA PRO A 136 -25.99 12.57 -0.65
C PRO A 136 -25.05 13.63 -0.05
N ASN A 137 -24.99 13.80 1.27
CA ASN A 137 -24.19 14.85 1.94
C ASN A 137 -22.81 14.34 2.39
N LEU A 138 -22.15 13.53 1.56
CA LEU A 138 -20.80 13.02 1.82
C LEU A 138 -19.71 13.81 1.08
N GLY A 139 -20.11 14.81 0.31
CA GLY A 139 -19.24 15.55 -0.61
C GLY A 139 -19.00 14.82 -1.92
N ASP A 140 -18.39 15.51 -2.87
CA ASP A 140 -18.17 15.00 -4.23
C ASP A 140 -16.68 14.87 -4.62
N TRP A 141 -15.74 15.16 -3.72
CA TRP A 141 -14.32 14.94 -3.96
C TRP A 141 -13.48 14.68 -2.71
N SER A 142 -12.32 14.05 -2.91
CA SER A 142 -11.20 14.04 -1.96
C SER A 142 -9.87 13.99 -2.71
N GLU A 143 -8.78 14.37 -2.06
CA GLU A 143 -7.45 14.35 -2.65
C GLU A 143 -6.40 13.85 -1.65
N TYR A 144 -5.73 12.75 -1.99
CA TYR A 144 -4.58 12.22 -1.25
C TYR A 144 -3.28 12.68 -1.87
N ASN A 145 -2.37 13.21 -1.05
CA ASN A 145 -1.01 13.57 -1.43
C ASN A 145 -0.02 12.89 -0.49
N GLU A 146 0.99 12.21 -1.04
CA GLU A 146 2.09 11.58 -0.29
C GLU A 146 3.44 11.90 -0.92
N ASP A 147 4.29 12.56 -0.12
CA ASP A 147 5.66 12.87 -0.47
C ASP A 147 6.61 12.06 0.43
N ILE A 148 7.56 11.35 -0.18
CA ILE A 148 8.58 10.58 0.54
C ILE A 148 9.95 10.99 0.02
N LEU A 149 10.85 11.38 0.93
CA LEU A 149 12.27 11.59 0.66
C LEU A 149 13.09 10.68 1.56
N ALA A 150 13.92 9.83 0.98
CA ALA A 150 14.76 8.88 1.69
C ALA A 150 16.21 8.91 1.24
N PHE A 151 17.11 8.64 2.19
CA PHE A 151 18.51 8.36 1.96
C PHE A 151 18.88 7.06 2.65
N TYR A 152 19.62 6.18 1.98
CA TYR A 152 20.03 4.91 2.55
C TYR A 152 21.48 4.59 2.23
N GLY A 153 22.08 3.80 3.12
CA GLY A 153 23.38 3.22 2.91
C GLY A 153 23.42 1.81 3.49
N ASN A 154 24.02 0.89 2.73
CA ASN A 154 24.27 -0.48 3.15
C ASN A 154 25.77 -0.79 3.05
N TYR A 155 26.25 -1.56 4.01
CA TYR A 155 27.57 -2.17 4.00
C TYR A 155 27.40 -3.68 4.05
N ILE A 156 27.95 -4.34 3.04
CA ILE A 156 27.95 -5.80 2.93
C ILE A 156 29.39 -6.25 3.02
N PHE A 157 29.67 -7.13 3.98
CA PHE A 157 30.97 -7.75 4.19
C PHE A 157 30.81 -9.26 4.24
N GLU A 158 31.66 -9.95 3.50
CA GLU A 158 31.66 -11.40 3.46
C GLU A 158 33.06 -11.93 3.75
N SER A 159 33.12 -12.92 4.63
CA SER A 159 34.37 -13.60 4.96
C SER A 159 34.14 -15.08 5.23
N LYS A 160 35.21 -15.83 5.50
CA LYS A 160 35.09 -17.25 5.86
C LYS A 160 34.44 -17.48 7.23
N VAL A 161 34.47 -16.48 8.11
CA VAL A 161 34.02 -16.62 9.51
C VAL A 161 32.75 -15.82 9.78
N VAL A 162 32.63 -14.63 9.20
CA VAL A 162 31.49 -13.74 9.46
C VAL A 162 31.01 -13.09 8.17
N ASP A 163 29.69 -13.01 8.02
CA ASP A 163 29.03 -12.14 7.05
C ASP A 163 28.28 -11.04 7.81
N VAL A 164 28.37 -9.82 7.32
CA VAL A 164 27.68 -8.65 7.87
C VAL A 164 26.94 -7.97 6.73
N GLU A 165 25.66 -7.71 6.92
CA GLU A 165 24.88 -6.79 6.10
C GLU A 165 24.28 -5.77 7.06
N ALA A 166 24.73 -4.53 6.98
CA ALA A 166 24.29 -3.46 7.85
C ALA A 166 23.82 -2.28 7.00
N GLY A 167 22.54 -1.98 7.09
CA GLY A 167 21.85 -0.92 6.37
C GLY A 167 21.20 0.07 7.32
N LEU A 168 21.17 1.34 6.90
CA LEU A 168 20.41 2.38 7.56
C LEU A 168 19.75 3.28 6.53
N ARG A 169 18.45 3.53 6.71
CA ARG A 169 17.67 4.46 5.90
C ARG A 169 17.10 5.57 6.77
N PHE A 170 17.23 6.81 6.32
CA PHE A 170 16.53 7.98 6.85
C PHE A 170 15.40 8.33 5.89
N GLU A 171 14.24 8.67 6.42
CA GLU A 171 13.07 8.99 5.60
C GLU A 171 12.29 10.15 6.23
N GLN A 172 11.96 11.14 5.42
CA GLN A 172 10.93 12.12 5.69
C GLN A 172 9.71 11.76 4.85
N THR A 173 8.55 11.60 5.49
CA THR A 173 7.27 11.39 4.81
C THR A 173 6.32 12.53 5.19
N THR A 174 5.58 13.05 4.22
CA THR A 174 4.47 14.00 4.43
C THR A 174 3.24 13.48 3.72
N VAL A 175 2.11 13.41 4.43
CA VAL A 175 0.82 13.01 3.88
C VAL A 175 -0.21 14.10 4.15
N LYS A 176 -1.03 14.38 3.13
CA LYS A 176 -2.19 15.26 3.24
C LYS A 176 -3.39 14.58 2.61
N TYR A 177 -4.53 14.77 3.23
CA TYR A 177 -5.79 14.23 2.77
C TYR A 177 -6.87 15.31 2.89
N ASP A 178 -7.21 15.88 1.74
CA ASP A 178 -8.21 16.94 1.62
C ASP A 178 -9.56 16.29 1.27
N ILE A 179 -10.63 16.71 1.92
CA ILE A 179 -11.99 16.19 1.75
C ILE A 179 -12.92 17.36 1.48
N ASP A 180 -13.93 17.16 0.65
CA ASP A 180 -14.99 18.15 0.45
C ASP A 180 -15.62 18.58 1.80
N PRO A 181 -15.63 19.89 2.13
CA PRO A 181 -16.26 20.42 3.34
C PRO A 181 -17.76 20.09 3.49
N ALA A 182 -18.44 19.68 2.42
CA ALA A 182 -19.81 19.19 2.48
C ALA A 182 -19.94 17.85 3.23
N ASN A 183 -18.84 17.10 3.41
CA ASN A 183 -18.84 15.84 4.14
C ASN A 183 -19.22 16.06 5.63
N ILE A 184 -20.35 15.48 6.03
CA ILE A 184 -20.91 15.66 7.39
C ILE A 184 -20.16 14.88 8.49
N TYR A 185 -19.36 13.86 8.13
CA TYR A 185 -18.62 13.02 9.08
C TYR A 185 -17.19 13.52 9.30
N TYR A 186 -16.54 13.99 8.24
CA TYR A 186 -15.15 14.45 8.22
C TYR A 186 -15.10 15.89 7.71
N THR A 187 -15.26 16.83 8.65
CA THR A 187 -15.35 18.27 8.36
C THR A 187 -14.00 18.98 8.28
N LYS A 188 -12.89 18.24 8.37
CA LYS A 188 -11.52 18.76 8.40
C LYS A 188 -10.62 17.94 7.52
N ASN A 189 -9.73 18.63 6.82
CA ASN A 189 -8.62 18.01 6.11
C ASN A 189 -7.61 17.48 7.13
N GLU A 190 -7.02 16.34 6.80
CA GLU A 190 -6.06 15.66 7.65
C GLU A 190 -4.66 15.74 7.05
N ALA A 191 -3.66 15.88 7.90
CA ALA A 191 -2.27 15.86 7.48
C ALA A 191 -1.38 15.32 8.60
N TYR A 192 -0.34 14.61 8.22
CA TYR A 192 0.72 14.21 9.15
C TYR A 192 2.06 14.17 8.43
N ASP A 193 3.12 14.35 9.20
CA ASP A 193 4.48 14.15 8.76
C ASP A 193 5.29 13.38 9.80
N TYR A 194 6.36 12.74 9.34
CA TYR A 194 7.33 12.15 10.26
C TYR A 194 8.71 12.07 9.61
N PHE A 195 9.71 12.22 10.47
CA PHE A 195 11.08 11.84 10.18
C PHE A 195 11.43 10.58 10.97
N SER A 196 11.91 9.54 10.30
CA SER A 196 12.25 8.27 10.97
C SER A 196 13.48 7.61 10.36
N PHE A 197 14.08 6.72 11.15
CA PHE A 197 15.24 5.92 10.76
C PHE A 197 14.89 4.43 10.81
N PHE A 198 15.39 3.70 9.81
CA PHE A 198 15.08 2.29 9.56
C PHE A 198 16.38 1.50 9.45
N PRO A 199 16.91 0.98 10.57
CA PRO A 199 18.05 0.09 10.55
C PRO A 199 17.65 -1.30 10.03
N ASN A 200 18.55 -1.92 9.30
CA ASN A 200 18.47 -3.32 8.87
C ASN A 200 19.84 -3.97 9.04
N VAL A 201 20.00 -4.84 10.04
CA VAL A 201 21.28 -5.49 10.32
C VAL A 201 21.09 -7.00 10.33
N ARG A 202 21.93 -7.69 9.56
CA ARG A 202 22.12 -9.14 9.59
C ARG A 202 23.57 -9.44 9.88
N LEU A 203 23.82 -10.19 10.96
CA LEU A 203 25.12 -10.71 11.32
C LEU A 203 25.06 -12.23 11.27
N THR A 204 25.88 -12.86 10.44
CA THR A 204 25.96 -14.32 10.36
C THR A 204 27.36 -14.79 10.75
N TRP A 205 27.45 -15.53 11.85
CA TRP A 205 28.65 -16.25 12.23
C TRP A 205 28.65 -17.66 11.62
N LYS A 206 29.61 -17.93 10.74
CA LYS A 206 29.92 -19.24 10.16
C LYS A 206 30.75 -20.02 11.17
N LEU A 207 30.09 -20.83 11.99
CA LEU A 207 30.76 -21.71 12.97
C LEU A 207 31.64 -22.75 12.26
N ASN A 208 31.19 -23.21 11.09
CA ASN A 208 31.94 -24.02 10.11
C ASN A 208 31.14 -24.07 8.79
N ASP A 209 31.58 -24.89 7.84
CA ASP A 209 30.94 -25.04 6.51
C ASP A 209 29.48 -25.52 6.57
N ARG A 210 29.09 -26.15 7.68
CA ARG A 210 27.77 -26.76 7.88
C ARG A 210 26.87 -25.96 8.81
N ASN A 211 27.40 -25.17 9.73
CA ASN A 211 26.66 -24.56 10.83
C ASN A 211 26.82 -23.03 10.83
N LYS A 212 25.69 -22.32 10.87
CA LYS A 212 25.62 -20.86 10.87
C LYS A 212 24.68 -20.37 11.96
N LEU A 213 25.12 -19.39 12.73
CA LEU A 213 24.29 -18.63 13.67
C LEU A 213 24.10 -17.22 13.11
N SER A 214 22.86 -16.75 13.04
CA SER A 214 22.53 -15.44 12.49
C SER A 214 21.67 -14.64 13.45
N ALA A 215 21.99 -13.36 13.61
CA ALA A 215 21.18 -12.39 14.32
C ALA A 215 20.68 -11.32 13.34
N PHE A 216 19.42 -10.92 13.49
CA PHE A 216 18.76 -9.96 12.62
C PHE A 216 18.08 -8.88 13.45
N VAL A 217 18.17 -7.64 13.00
CA VAL A 217 17.41 -6.50 13.51
C VAL A 217 16.87 -5.73 12.33
N ASN A 218 15.56 -5.51 12.30
CA ASN A 218 14.91 -4.75 11.25
C ASN A 218 13.82 -3.86 11.83
N ARG A 219 13.77 -2.60 11.39
CA ARG A 219 12.63 -1.71 11.62
C ARG A 219 11.96 -1.37 10.30
N ARG A 220 10.63 -1.50 10.25
CA ARG A 220 9.79 -1.13 9.11
C ARG A 220 8.67 -0.19 9.53
N VAL A 221 8.08 0.50 8.55
CA VAL A 221 6.85 1.28 8.67
C VAL A 221 5.78 0.64 7.80
N ASP A 222 4.58 0.46 8.34
CA ASP A 222 3.39 0.09 7.57
C ASP A 222 2.48 1.34 7.55
N ARG A 223 2.21 1.88 6.35
CA ARG A 223 1.38 3.08 6.15
C ARG A 223 -0.04 2.65 5.75
N PRO A 224 -1.10 3.33 6.21
CA PRO A 224 -2.42 3.10 5.66
C PRO A 224 -2.41 3.38 4.15
N GLY A 225 -2.96 2.47 3.35
CA GLY A 225 -3.25 2.72 1.94
C GLY A 225 -4.37 3.74 1.78
N GLU A 226 -4.50 4.34 0.59
CA GLU A 226 -5.56 5.31 0.32
C GLU A 226 -6.95 4.70 0.56
N PHE A 227 -7.21 3.46 0.13
CA PHE A 227 -8.46 2.75 0.42
C PHE A 227 -8.79 2.63 1.92
N GLU A 228 -7.78 2.55 2.79
CA GLU A 228 -7.98 2.51 4.25
C GLU A 228 -8.29 3.89 4.84
N LEU A 229 -7.93 4.97 4.13
CA LEU A 229 -8.17 6.36 4.52
C LEU A 229 -9.47 6.92 3.91
N ARG A 230 -9.91 6.39 2.76
CA ARG A 230 -11.01 6.90 1.95
C ARG A 230 -12.35 6.94 2.73
N PRO A 231 -12.88 8.13 3.07
CA PRO A 231 -14.11 8.29 3.84
C PRO A 231 -15.35 8.29 2.94
N PHE A 232 -15.26 7.64 1.78
CA PHE A 232 -16.38 7.44 0.87
C PHE A 232 -16.87 6.00 1.02
N PRO A 233 -18.12 5.78 1.43
CA PRO A 233 -18.65 4.45 1.63
C PRO A 233 -18.80 3.69 0.31
N LYS A 234 -18.29 2.46 0.26
CA LYS A 234 -18.63 1.50 -0.80
C LYS A 234 -19.93 0.79 -0.41
N TYR A 235 -20.89 0.76 -1.33
CA TYR A 235 -22.21 0.12 -1.17
C TYR A 235 -22.32 -1.18 -1.98
N ASP A 236 -21.20 -1.87 -2.14
CA ASP A 236 -21.09 -3.12 -2.89
C ASP A 236 -21.82 -4.30 -2.22
N ASP A 237 -22.09 -4.17 -0.92
CA ASP A 237 -22.87 -5.11 -0.14
C ASP A 237 -24.12 -4.44 0.47
N PRO A 238 -25.33 -5.00 0.26
CA PRO A 238 -26.59 -4.54 0.87
C PRO A 238 -26.63 -4.45 2.40
N GLU A 239 -25.77 -5.18 3.10
CA GLU A 239 -25.76 -5.32 4.57
C GLU A 239 -24.48 -4.75 5.20
N ILE A 240 -23.44 -4.48 4.42
CA ILE A 240 -22.13 -4.05 4.93
C ILE A 240 -21.73 -2.73 4.27
N LEU A 241 -21.76 -1.67 5.08
CA LEU A 241 -21.17 -0.39 4.71
C LEU A 241 -19.67 -0.40 5.02
N LYS A 242 -18.82 -0.27 4.01
CA LYS A 242 -17.36 -0.18 4.18
C LYS A 242 -16.93 1.27 3.98
N THR A 243 -16.24 1.84 4.95
CA THR A 243 -15.63 3.18 4.86
C THR A 243 -14.23 3.13 5.46
N GLY A 244 -13.31 3.90 4.87
CA GLY A 244 -12.00 4.17 5.44
C GLY A 244 -12.07 5.19 6.58
N ASN A 245 -10.92 5.40 7.22
CA ASN A 245 -10.74 6.36 8.29
C ASN A 245 -9.52 7.27 8.00
N PRO A 246 -9.72 8.54 7.62
CA PRO A 246 -8.63 9.46 7.28
C PRO A 246 -7.75 9.83 8.50
N TYR A 247 -8.18 9.48 9.72
CA TYR A 247 -7.39 9.69 10.93
C TYR A 247 -6.33 8.61 11.17
N LEU A 248 -6.31 7.51 10.40
CA LEU A 248 -5.31 6.46 10.59
C LEU A 248 -3.89 7.02 10.43
N ARG A 249 -2.99 6.47 11.25
CA ARG A 249 -1.57 6.84 11.30
C ARG A 249 -0.68 5.64 11.00
N PRO A 250 0.54 5.87 10.48
CA PRO A 250 1.49 4.80 10.21
C PRO A 250 1.93 4.10 11.50
N GLN A 251 2.11 2.78 11.41
CA GLN A 251 2.65 1.97 12.50
C GLN A 251 4.11 1.61 12.25
N PHE A 252 4.90 1.52 13.33
CA PHE A 252 6.31 1.15 13.24
C PHE A 252 6.56 -0.19 13.92
N THR A 253 7.18 -1.11 13.19
CA THR A 253 7.45 -2.46 13.70
C THR A 253 8.95 -2.71 13.72
N THR A 254 9.49 -3.07 14.89
CA THR A 254 10.88 -3.54 15.05
C THR A 254 10.89 -5.03 15.35
N THR A 255 11.65 -5.80 14.59
CA THR A 255 11.82 -7.24 14.76
C THR A 255 13.28 -7.57 15.08
N PHE A 256 13.48 -8.38 16.10
CA PHE A 256 14.74 -9.01 16.46
C PHE A 256 14.61 -10.51 16.22
N GLU A 257 15.53 -11.13 15.49
CA GLU A 257 15.52 -12.57 15.23
C GLU A 257 16.90 -13.17 15.50
N LEU A 258 16.91 -14.37 16.08
CA LEU A 258 18.10 -15.21 16.20
C LEU A 258 17.80 -16.54 15.52
N ALA A 259 18.65 -16.95 14.59
CA ALA A 259 18.47 -18.16 13.80
C ALA A 259 19.73 -19.03 13.74
N TYR A 260 19.54 -20.33 13.81
CA TYR A 260 20.57 -21.34 13.62
C TYR A 260 20.22 -22.20 12.41
N LYS A 261 21.16 -22.30 11.47
CA LYS A 261 21.06 -23.17 10.29
C LYS A 261 22.16 -24.21 10.34
N THR A 262 21.79 -25.47 10.18
CA THR A 262 22.73 -26.58 10.04
C THR A 262 22.42 -27.40 8.79
N ARG A 263 23.45 -27.93 8.14
CA ARG A 263 23.34 -28.80 6.97
C ARG A 263 24.21 -30.04 7.16
N TRP A 264 23.67 -31.20 6.83
CA TRP A 264 24.39 -32.48 6.69
C TRP A 264 24.23 -32.99 5.24
N GLU A 265 24.72 -34.19 4.95
CA GLU A 265 24.85 -34.67 3.56
C GLU A 265 23.50 -34.75 2.84
N ASP A 266 22.48 -35.30 3.51
CA ASP A 266 21.16 -35.53 2.91
C ASP A 266 20.08 -34.56 3.41
N GLY A 267 20.44 -33.50 4.13
CA GLY A 267 19.43 -32.61 4.70
C GLY A 267 19.95 -31.35 5.38
N SER A 268 19.01 -30.55 5.87
CA SER A 268 19.30 -29.33 6.64
C SER A 268 18.19 -29.05 7.63
N ALA A 269 18.54 -28.37 8.72
CA ALA A 269 17.58 -27.84 9.68
C ALA A 269 17.79 -26.33 9.85
N TYR A 270 16.69 -25.62 10.09
CA TYR A 270 16.66 -24.19 10.39
C TYR A 270 15.78 -23.98 11.62
N LEU A 271 16.34 -23.35 12.65
CA LEU A 271 15.64 -23.00 13.87
C LEU A 271 15.76 -21.49 14.07
N SER A 272 14.66 -20.81 14.33
CA SER A 272 14.66 -19.36 14.56
C SER A 272 13.71 -18.99 15.69
N GLY A 273 14.09 -18.00 16.49
CA GLY A 273 13.23 -17.32 17.45
C GLY A 273 13.24 -15.82 17.16
N PHE A 274 12.08 -15.18 17.26
CA PHE A 274 11.96 -13.74 17.01
C PHE A 274 11.12 -13.04 18.09
N TYR A 275 11.40 -11.74 18.27
CA TYR A 275 10.63 -10.83 19.09
C TYR A 275 10.25 -9.61 18.25
N ARG A 276 8.97 -9.23 18.28
CA ARG A 276 8.43 -8.11 17.54
C ARG A 276 7.82 -7.09 18.49
N LYS A 277 8.17 -5.83 18.30
CA LYS A 277 7.56 -4.69 18.99
C LYS A 277 6.97 -3.74 17.95
N THR A 278 5.67 -3.48 18.06
CA THR A 278 4.96 -2.50 17.24
C THR A 278 4.60 -1.30 18.10
N THR A 279 4.88 -0.10 17.61
CA THR A 279 4.42 1.17 18.19
C THR A 279 3.46 1.84 17.21
N ASP A 280 2.62 2.73 17.74
CA ASP A 280 1.70 3.54 16.93
C ASP A 280 0.78 2.67 16.08
N ILE A 281 0.24 1.61 16.71
CA ILE A 281 -0.79 0.74 16.10
C ILE A 281 -1.90 1.65 15.57
N PHE A 282 -2.29 1.42 14.31
CA PHE A 282 -3.35 2.14 13.60
C PHE A 282 -4.42 2.68 14.56
N SER A 283 -4.28 3.95 14.92
CA SER A 283 -5.14 4.70 15.85
C SER A 283 -5.48 6.05 15.25
#